data_AF-A0A822ARL1-F1
#
_entry.id   AF-A0A822ARL1-F1
#
_cell.length_a   1.000
_cell.length_b   1.000
_cell.length_c   1.000
_cell.angle_alpha   90.00
_cell.angle_beta   90.00
_cell.angle_gamma   90.00
#
_symmetry.space_group_name_H-M   'P 1'
#
loop_
_entity.id
_entity.type
_entity.pdbx_description
1 polymer ?
#
loop_
_entity_poly.entity_id
_entity_poly.type
_entity_poly.pdbx_seq_one_letter_code
_entity_poly.pdbx_strand_id
1 'polypeptide(L)'
;MTHIVIEKLKSLLHEYPKPAGIIISYGTGGFRARADILPWIMIRIGILAALRSKLKQACVGVMITASHNPERDNGVKFIDPQGEMLDQAWEVYANNLCTIDDDIHIIWDYVITLMTQFNIQPNDEAIIGIAYDTRRSSPLLANIVKRAAQALYTTIMDFELMTTPQLHYAIHCYNDDDLNGKYTEADYFDKLCTAFQDLVRMTSRDKSFETLAIDAANGVGAMKLACIRRTLAN
;
A
#
# COMPACT_ATOMS: atom_id res chain seq x y z
N MET A 1 -13.71 -19.41 14.25
CA MET A 1 -12.80 -18.52 13.47
C MET A 1 -12.73 -17.13 14.10
N THR A 2 -13.85 -16.46 14.37
CA THR A 2 -13.91 -15.11 14.98
C THR A 2 -13.07 -14.92 16.25
N HIS A 3 -13.09 -15.87 17.19
CA HIS A 3 -12.28 -15.79 18.41
C HIS A 3 -10.76 -15.68 18.12
N ILE A 4 -10.26 -16.41 17.12
CA ILE A 4 -8.84 -16.37 16.75
C ILE A 4 -8.47 -15.01 16.15
N VAL A 5 -9.36 -14.43 15.33
CA VAL A 5 -9.18 -13.09 14.75
C VAL A 5 -9.08 -12.05 15.86
N ILE A 6 -10.04 -12.06 16.79
CA ILE A 6 -10.10 -11.13 17.93
C ILE A 6 -8.82 -11.23 18.77
N GLU A 7 -8.37 -12.43 19.14
CA GLU A 7 -7.16 -12.60 19.96
C GLU A 7 -5.88 -12.11 19.24
N LYS A 8 -5.74 -12.38 17.93
CA LYS A 8 -4.60 -11.88 17.14
C LYS A 8 -4.59 -10.35 17.08
N LEU A 9 -5.74 -9.72 16.83
CA LEU A 9 -5.85 -8.27 16.79
C LEU A 9 -5.65 -7.65 18.18
N LYS A 10 -6.22 -8.24 19.23
CA LYS A 10 -6.02 -7.81 20.62
C LYS A 10 -4.56 -7.82 21.02
N SER A 11 -3.80 -8.83 20.61
CA SER A 11 -2.35 -8.89 20.82
C SER A 11 -1.63 -7.73 20.13
N LEU A 12 -2.00 -7.39 18.89
CA LEU A 12 -1.43 -6.25 18.17
C LEU A 12 -1.75 -4.91 18.84
N LEU A 13 -3.00 -4.72 19.31
CA LEU A 13 -3.42 -3.52 20.03
C LEU A 13 -2.61 -3.32 21.31
N HIS A 14 -2.32 -4.40 22.04
CA HIS A 14 -1.48 -4.34 23.23
C HIS A 14 -0.02 -4.03 22.90
N GLU A 15 0.50 -4.53 21.77
CA GLU A 15 1.87 -4.28 21.32
C GLU A 15 2.07 -2.84 20.79
N TYR A 16 1.04 -2.28 20.14
CA TYR A 16 1.08 -0.95 19.52
C TYR A 16 -0.16 -0.13 19.91
N PRO A 17 -0.23 0.35 21.16
CA PRO A 17 -1.41 1.05 21.65
C PRO A 17 -1.58 2.42 20.98
N LYS A 18 -2.83 2.81 20.77
CA LYS A 18 -3.27 4.15 20.38
C LYS A 18 -2.88 5.15 21.47
N PRO A 19 -2.05 6.17 21.15
CA PRO A 19 -1.70 7.20 22.12
C PRO A 19 -2.90 8.06 22.51
N ALA A 20 -2.98 8.45 23.78
CA ALA A 20 -4.05 9.32 24.28
C ALA A 20 -4.02 10.71 23.63
N GLY A 21 -5.19 11.22 23.25
CA GLY A 21 -5.36 12.59 22.73
C GLY A 21 -4.81 12.83 21.32
N ILE A 22 -4.32 11.79 20.63
CA ILE A 22 -3.86 11.91 19.24
C ILE A 22 -5.03 11.69 18.28
N ILE A 23 -5.22 12.65 17.38
CA ILE A 23 -6.18 12.58 16.26
C ILE A 23 -5.37 12.70 14.98
N ILE A 24 -5.49 11.70 14.10
CA ILE A 24 -4.88 11.68 12.77
C ILE A 24 -6.00 11.36 11.78
N SER A 25 -6.10 12.13 10.71
CA SER A 25 -7.11 11.93 9.66
C SER A 25 -6.48 11.46 8.35
N TYR A 26 -7.20 10.60 7.64
CA TYR A 26 -6.95 10.24 6.27
C TYR A 26 -7.37 11.41 5.37
N GLY A 27 -6.44 11.88 4.55
CA GLY A 27 -6.72 12.85 3.48
C GLY A 27 -6.13 12.39 2.15
N THR A 28 -5.96 13.31 1.21
CA THR A 28 -5.49 13.02 -0.17
C THR A 28 -4.21 12.18 -0.23
N GLY A 29 -3.31 12.36 0.75
CA GLY A 29 -2.04 11.64 0.83
C GLY A 29 -2.07 10.37 1.68
N GLY A 30 -3.24 9.93 2.12
CA GLY A 30 -3.43 8.92 3.16
C GLY A 30 -3.24 9.47 4.57
N PHE A 31 -3.00 8.58 5.55
CA PHE A 31 -2.53 9.00 6.87
C PHE A 31 -1.06 9.37 6.79
N ARG A 32 -0.68 10.52 7.35
CA ARG A 32 0.72 10.93 7.50
C ARG A 32 0.93 11.59 8.84
N ALA A 33 1.98 11.16 9.53
CA ALA A 33 2.36 11.69 10.82
C ALA A 33 3.82 11.32 11.12
N ARG A 34 4.32 11.70 12.29
CA ARG A 34 5.60 11.16 12.77
C ARG A 34 5.54 9.64 12.85
N ALA A 35 6.62 8.99 12.45
CA ALA A 35 6.66 7.53 12.34
C ALA A 35 6.43 6.81 13.68
N ASP A 36 6.81 7.41 14.80
CA ASP A 36 6.69 6.85 16.15
C ASP A 36 5.25 6.78 16.66
N ILE A 37 4.32 7.55 16.08
CA ILE A 37 2.90 7.56 16.47
C ILE A 37 1.97 6.87 15.45
N LEU A 38 2.52 6.28 14.40
CA LEU A 38 1.77 5.56 13.37
C LEU A 38 1.51 4.06 13.61
N PRO A 39 2.21 3.31 14.49
CA PRO A 39 2.01 1.87 14.62
C PRO A 39 0.56 1.42 14.82
N TRP A 40 -0.21 2.11 15.67
CA TRP A 40 -1.62 1.77 15.92
C TRP A 40 -2.53 2.00 14.69
N ILE A 41 -2.24 3.02 13.87
CA ILE A 41 -2.91 3.27 12.59
C ILE A 41 -2.70 2.08 11.64
N MET A 42 -1.49 1.51 11.59
CA MET A 42 -1.17 0.39 10.70
C MET A 42 -2.03 -0.85 10.99
N ILE A 43 -2.41 -1.07 12.25
CA ILE A 43 -3.37 -2.13 12.61
C ILE A 43 -4.72 -1.86 11.95
N ARG A 44 -5.23 -0.62 12.07
CA ARG A 44 -6.52 -0.22 11.47
C ARG A 44 -6.50 -0.33 9.94
N ILE A 45 -5.38 0.04 9.33
CA ILE A 45 -5.19 -0.11 7.89
C ILE A 45 -5.19 -1.57 7.45
N GLY A 46 -4.50 -2.47 8.16
CA GLY A 46 -4.52 -3.89 7.82
C GLY A 46 -5.92 -4.50 7.86
N ILE A 47 -6.72 -4.12 8.87
CA ILE A 47 -8.14 -4.52 8.96
C ILE A 47 -8.93 -3.97 7.77
N LEU A 48 -8.82 -2.67 7.49
CA LEU A 48 -9.61 -2.03 6.44
C LEU A 48 -9.19 -2.49 5.03
N ALA A 49 -7.91 -2.75 4.80
CA ALA A 49 -7.40 -3.29 3.53
C ALA A 49 -7.99 -4.67 3.24
N ALA A 50 -8.05 -5.53 4.26
CA ALA A 50 -8.69 -6.84 4.15
C ALA A 50 -10.17 -6.70 3.77
N LEU A 51 -10.92 -5.83 4.46
CA LEU A 51 -12.33 -5.58 4.14
C LEU A 51 -12.52 -4.99 2.75
N ARG A 52 -11.65 -4.06 2.34
CA ARG A 52 -11.70 -3.42 1.03
C ARG A 52 -11.44 -4.42 -0.09
N SER A 53 -10.45 -5.31 0.08
CA SER A 53 -10.18 -6.39 -0.87
C SER A 53 -11.37 -7.34 -1.02
N LYS A 54 -11.97 -7.78 0.10
CA LYS A 54 -13.17 -8.64 0.07
C LYS A 54 -14.33 -7.98 -0.67
N LEU A 55 -14.61 -6.71 -0.37
CA LEU A 55 -15.65 -5.95 -1.05
C LEU A 55 -15.41 -5.83 -2.55
N LYS A 56 -14.16 -5.55 -2.94
CA LYS A 56 -13.79 -5.39 -4.35
C LYS A 56 -13.65 -6.73 -5.07
N GLN A 57 -13.58 -7.84 -4.34
CA GLN A 57 -13.23 -9.17 -4.83
C GLN A 57 -11.97 -9.14 -5.69
N ALA A 58 -10.98 -8.34 -5.25
CA ALA A 58 -9.78 -8.03 -6.02
C ALA A 58 -8.62 -7.69 -5.08
N CYS A 59 -7.40 -7.74 -5.61
CA CYS A 59 -6.23 -7.27 -4.88
C CYS A 59 -6.28 -5.75 -4.70
N VAL A 60 -5.93 -5.28 -3.51
CA VAL A 60 -5.77 -3.85 -3.21
C VAL A 60 -4.37 -3.57 -2.70
N GLY A 61 -3.88 -2.36 -2.93
CA GLY A 61 -2.54 -1.96 -2.51
C GLY A 61 -2.52 -1.20 -1.19
N VAL A 62 -1.44 -1.37 -0.44
CA VAL A 62 -1.07 -0.53 0.71
C VAL A 62 0.36 -0.04 0.52
N MET A 63 0.53 1.27 0.35
CA MET A 63 1.85 1.89 0.20
C MET A 63 2.26 2.59 1.51
N ILE A 64 3.38 2.19 2.10
CA ILE A 64 3.98 2.88 3.25
C ILE A 64 4.99 3.92 2.76
N THR A 65 4.64 5.18 2.89
CA THR A 65 5.49 6.32 2.52
C THR A 65 4.88 7.62 3.03
N ALA A 66 5.73 8.61 3.33
CA ALA A 66 5.31 10.01 3.43
C ALA A 66 5.83 10.89 2.27
N SER A 67 6.23 10.29 1.15
CA SER A 67 6.64 11.03 -0.05
C SER A 67 7.70 12.09 0.28
N HIS A 68 7.41 13.38 0.06
CA HIS A 68 8.31 14.52 0.27
C HIS A 68 8.48 14.95 1.74
N ASN A 69 7.73 14.38 2.69
CA ASN A 69 7.83 14.75 4.10
C ASN A 69 9.24 14.46 4.67
N PRO A 70 9.66 15.14 5.76
CA PRO A 70 10.92 14.83 6.45
C PRO A 70 11.07 13.36 6.86
N GLU A 71 12.30 12.85 6.97
CA GLU A 71 12.60 11.42 7.25
C GLU A 71 11.91 10.87 8.52
N ARG A 72 11.76 11.70 9.55
CA ARG A 72 11.07 11.35 10.81
C ARG A 72 9.58 11.02 10.65
N ASP A 73 8.96 11.46 9.56
CA ASP A 73 7.56 11.19 9.26
C ASP A 73 7.44 9.87 8.49
N ASN A 74 6.25 9.27 8.50
CA ASN A 74 5.88 8.24 7.54
C ASN A 74 4.38 8.35 7.27
N GLY A 75 3.84 7.40 6.52
CA GLY A 75 2.44 7.41 6.18
C GLY A 75 2.02 6.14 5.48
N VAL A 76 0.73 6.09 5.18
CA VAL A 76 0.11 4.95 4.53
C VAL A 76 -1.06 5.41 3.70
N LYS A 77 -1.17 4.87 2.49
CA LYS A 77 -2.29 5.10 1.58
C LYS A 77 -2.73 3.81 0.90
N PHE A 78 -3.99 3.74 0.55
CA PHE A 78 -4.56 2.64 -0.22
C PHE A 78 -4.45 2.87 -1.72
N ILE A 79 -4.49 1.77 -2.46
CA ILE A 79 -4.58 1.71 -3.91
C ILE A 79 -5.72 0.75 -4.23
N ASP A 80 -6.74 1.22 -4.94
CA ASP A 80 -7.87 0.40 -5.38
C ASP A 80 -7.49 -0.44 -6.64
N PRO A 81 -8.33 -1.40 -7.05
CA PRO A 81 -7.92 -2.46 -7.97
C PRO A 81 -7.40 -2.04 -9.35
N GLN A 82 -7.84 -0.90 -9.89
CA GLN A 82 -7.37 -0.37 -11.17
C GLN A 82 -6.09 0.48 -11.03
N GLY A 83 -5.43 0.43 -9.86
CA GLY A 83 -4.24 1.23 -9.58
C GLY A 83 -4.57 2.70 -9.27
N GLU A 84 -5.82 3.00 -8.96
CA GLU A 84 -6.29 4.32 -8.54
C GLU A 84 -6.17 4.51 -7.02
N MET A 85 -6.36 5.74 -6.56
CA MET A 85 -6.42 6.04 -5.13
C MET A 85 -7.69 5.44 -4.51
N LEU A 86 -7.73 5.29 -3.18
CA LEU A 86 -8.96 4.91 -2.49
C LEU A 86 -10.15 5.77 -2.94
N ASP A 87 -11.28 5.12 -3.21
CA ASP A 87 -12.56 5.80 -3.35
C ASP A 87 -12.77 6.77 -2.17
N GLN A 88 -13.00 8.05 -2.49
CA GLN A 88 -13.16 9.10 -1.49
C GLN A 88 -14.29 8.81 -0.49
N ALA A 89 -15.35 8.12 -0.93
CA ALA A 89 -16.44 7.69 -0.07
C ALA A 89 -16.00 6.67 1.00
N TRP A 90 -14.83 6.05 0.84
CA TRP A 90 -14.25 5.10 1.79
C TRP A 90 -13.28 5.72 2.80
N GLU A 91 -12.81 6.95 2.59
CA GLU A 91 -11.92 7.65 3.54
C GLU A 91 -12.59 7.83 4.90
N VAL A 92 -13.91 8.03 4.93
CA VAL A 92 -14.68 8.16 6.17
C VAL A 92 -14.59 6.90 7.03
N TYR A 93 -14.54 5.70 6.43
CA TYR A 93 -14.46 4.46 7.19
C TYR A 93 -13.07 4.27 7.81
N ALA A 94 -12.02 4.71 7.12
CA ALA A 94 -10.66 4.75 7.66
C ALA A 94 -10.57 5.71 8.85
N ASN A 95 -11.13 6.91 8.70
CA ASN A 95 -11.18 7.91 9.76
C ASN A 95 -11.95 7.41 10.98
N ASN A 96 -13.17 6.92 10.79
CA ASN A 96 -14.02 6.41 11.86
C ASN A 96 -13.35 5.25 12.61
N LEU A 97 -12.72 4.31 11.90
CA LEU A 97 -12.01 3.20 12.55
C LEU A 97 -10.84 3.69 13.44
N CYS A 98 -10.23 4.83 13.10
CA CYS A 98 -9.15 5.43 13.87
C CYS A 98 -9.64 6.33 15.03
N THR A 99 -10.92 6.67 15.09
CA THR A 99 -11.49 7.37 16.27
C THR A 99 -11.77 6.42 17.42
N ILE A 100 -11.99 5.13 17.14
CA ILE A 100 -12.23 4.09 18.15
C ILE A 100 -10.98 3.88 19.00
N ASP A 101 -11.14 3.78 20.31
CA ASP A 101 -10.05 3.41 21.23
C ASP A 101 -9.67 1.94 21.07
N ASP A 102 -8.62 1.48 21.76
CA ASP A 102 -8.12 0.10 21.66
C ASP A 102 -9.00 -0.93 22.41
N ASP A 103 -10.32 -0.76 22.32
CA ASP A 103 -11.28 -1.78 22.69
C ASP A 103 -11.54 -2.69 21.48
N ILE A 104 -11.01 -3.92 21.56
CA ILE A 104 -11.14 -4.89 20.47
C ILE A 104 -12.60 -5.26 20.17
N HIS A 105 -13.49 -5.23 21.16
CA HIS A 105 -14.89 -5.56 20.95
C HIS A 105 -15.59 -4.46 20.14
N ILE A 106 -15.33 -3.18 20.47
CA ILE A 106 -15.90 -2.04 19.72
C ILE A 106 -15.33 -2.00 18.29
N ILE A 107 -14.02 -2.22 18.13
CA ILE A 107 -13.40 -2.32 16.81
C ILE A 107 -14.04 -3.45 15.99
N TRP A 108 -14.25 -4.61 16.61
CA TRP A 108 -14.84 -5.76 15.93
C TRP A 108 -16.32 -5.53 15.56
N ASP A 109 -17.10 -4.88 16.43
CA ASP A 109 -18.48 -4.51 16.13
C ASP A 109 -18.56 -3.54 14.95
N TYR A 110 -17.61 -2.60 14.85
CA TYR A 110 -17.49 -1.73 13.69
C TYR A 110 -17.13 -2.52 12.42
N VAL A 111 -16.22 -3.50 12.50
CA VAL A 111 -15.91 -4.42 11.39
C VAL A 111 -17.16 -5.17 10.92
N ILE A 112 -17.94 -5.75 11.84
CA ILE A 112 -19.19 -6.46 11.52
C ILE A 112 -20.23 -5.52 10.89
N THR A 113 -20.29 -4.28 11.36
CA THR A 113 -21.16 -3.25 10.79
C THR A 113 -20.80 -2.98 9.33
N LEU A 114 -19.52 -2.78 9.02
CA LEU A 114 -19.06 -2.61 7.63
C LEU A 114 -19.34 -3.85 6.79
N MET A 115 -19.07 -5.05 7.32
CA MET A 115 -19.33 -6.29 6.59
C MET A 115 -20.81 -6.42 6.21
N THR A 116 -21.70 -6.08 7.14
CA THR A 116 -23.15 -6.13 6.91
C THR A 116 -23.58 -5.05 5.91
N GLN A 117 -23.12 -3.81 6.10
CA GLN A 117 -23.46 -2.67 5.24
C GLN A 117 -23.04 -2.91 3.77
N PHE A 118 -21.88 -3.52 3.56
CA PHE A 118 -21.31 -3.76 2.23
C PHE A 118 -21.50 -5.19 1.72
N ASN A 119 -22.30 -6.01 2.41
CA ASN A 119 -22.54 -7.41 2.07
C ASN A 119 -21.26 -8.26 1.90
N ILE A 120 -20.23 -7.96 2.69
CA ILE A 120 -18.97 -8.71 2.71
C ILE A 120 -19.16 -9.99 3.50
N GLN A 121 -18.85 -11.12 2.89
CA GLN A 121 -18.90 -12.42 3.57
C GLN A 121 -17.60 -12.68 4.34
N PRO A 122 -17.65 -13.33 5.52
CA PRO A 122 -16.45 -13.66 6.28
C PRO A 122 -15.42 -14.46 5.48
N ASN A 123 -15.89 -15.33 4.57
CA ASN A 123 -15.06 -16.23 3.78
C ASN A 123 -14.67 -15.68 2.41
N ASP A 124 -15.05 -14.44 2.06
CA ASP A 124 -14.59 -13.82 0.82
C ASP A 124 -13.05 -13.80 0.79
N GLU A 125 -12.49 -14.09 -0.37
CA GLU A 125 -11.04 -14.02 -0.54
C GLU A 125 -10.56 -12.57 -0.39
N ALA A 126 -9.40 -12.41 0.23
CA ALA A 126 -8.77 -11.12 0.43
C ALA A 126 -7.29 -11.22 0.10
N ILE A 127 -6.81 -10.31 -0.75
CA ILE A 127 -5.42 -10.23 -1.17
C ILE A 127 -4.98 -8.77 -1.08
N ILE A 128 -3.85 -8.53 -0.41
CA ILE A 128 -3.25 -7.19 -0.37
C ILE A 128 -1.83 -7.22 -0.94
N GLY A 129 -1.53 -6.28 -1.83
CA GLY A 129 -0.17 -5.95 -2.23
C GLY A 129 0.38 -4.85 -1.33
N ILE A 130 1.53 -5.09 -0.70
CA ILE A 130 2.16 -4.10 0.18
C ILE A 130 3.57 -3.78 -0.28
N ALA A 131 3.92 -2.50 -0.28
CA ALA A 131 5.26 -2.03 -0.53
C ALA A 131 5.56 -0.76 0.28
N TYR A 132 6.82 -0.37 0.32
CA TYR A 132 7.28 0.74 1.12
C TYR A 132 8.52 1.44 0.56
N ASP A 133 8.72 2.69 0.97
CA ASP A 133 9.91 3.48 0.62
C ASP A 133 11.12 3.20 1.53
N THR A 134 12.21 3.93 1.35
CA THR A 134 13.48 3.75 2.10
C THR A 134 13.49 4.31 3.52
N ARG A 135 12.37 4.80 4.07
CA ARG A 135 12.33 5.31 5.45
C ARG A 135 12.66 4.20 6.44
N ARG A 136 13.42 4.52 7.48
CA ARG A 136 13.85 3.55 8.49
C ARG A 136 12.68 2.86 9.19
N SER A 137 11.56 3.56 9.36
CA SER A 137 10.33 3.05 9.97
C SER A 137 9.49 2.16 9.06
N SER A 138 9.70 2.21 7.74
CA SER A 138 8.85 1.57 6.74
C SER A 138 8.71 0.05 6.93
N PRO A 139 9.80 -0.74 7.15
CA PRO A 139 9.68 -2.18 7.35
C PRO A 139 8.82 -2.57 8.56
N LEU A 140 8.94 -1.84 9.67
CA LEU A 140 8.14 -2.08 10.87
C LEU A 140 6.66 -1.79 10.59
N LEU A 141 6.36 -0.62 10.03
CA LEU A 141 4.98 -0.21 9.75
C LEU A 141 4.30 -1.16 8.75
N ALA A 142 5.01 -1.57 7.70
CA ALA A 142 4.52 -2.57 6.76
C ALA A 142 4.24 -3.92 7.45
N ASN A 143 5.12 -4.37 8.34
CA ASN A 143 4.91 -5.60 9.10
C ASN A 143 3.66 -5.57 9.98
N ILE A 144 3.33 -4.43 10.59
CA ILE A 144 2.11 -4.28 11.39
C ILE A 144 0.86 -4.41 10.51
N VAL A 145 0.84 -3.75 9.34
CA VAL A 145 -0.27 -3.89 8.36
C VAL A 145 -0.44 -5.35 7.97
N LYS A 146 0.66 -6.04 7.60
CA LYS A 146 0.65 -7.46 7.23
C LYS A 146 0.05 -8.33 8.33
N ARG A 147 0.52 -8.18 9.58
CA ARG A 147 0.03 -8.97 10.72
C ARG A 147 -1.46 -8.74 10.98
N ALA A 148 -1.93 -7.50 10.89
CA ALA A 148 -3.34 -7.18 11.07
C ALA A 148 -4.22 -7.75 9.94
N ALA A 149 -3.80 -7.62 8.67
CA ALA A 149 -4.51 -8.21 7.54
C ALA A 149 -4.54 -9.75 7.60
N GLN A 150 -3.42 -10.38 7.94
CA GLN A 150 -3.31 -11.84 8.12
C GLN A 150 -4.16 -12.35 9.29
N ALA A 151 -4.44 -11.52 10.31
CA ALA A 151 -5.39 -11.89 11.35
C ALA A 151 -6.79 -12.12 10.78
N LEU A 152 -7.16 -11.43 9.69
CA LEU A 152 -8.40 -11.61 8.92
C LEU A 152 -8.22 -12.59 7.74
N TYR A 153 -7.20 -13.47 7.79
CA TYR A 153 -6.93 -14.49 6.76
C TYR A 153 -6.67 -13.92 5.36
N THR A 154 -6.12 -12.71 5.28
CA THR A 154 -5.76 -12.08 4.01
C THR A 154 -4.42 -12.59 3.48
N THR A 155 -4.37 -12.91 2.20
CA THR A 155 -3.14 -13.24 1.46
C THR A 155 -2.31 -11.98 1.24
N ILE A 156 -1.00 -12.06 1.46
CA ILE A 156 -0.09 -10.93 1.35
C ILE A 156 0.85 -11.13 0.15
N MET A 157 0.86 -10.16 -0.76
CA MET A 157 1.94 -9.98 -1.74
C MET A 157 2.87 -8.88 -1.23
N ASP A 158 4.01 -9.29 -0.65
CA ASP A 158 4.99 -8.36 -0.11
C ASP A 158 6.05 -8.03 -1.16
N PHE A 159 5.99 -6.79 -1.67
CA PHE A 159 6.93 -6.28 -2.67
C PHE A 159 8.10 -5.53 -2.05
N GLU A 160 8.12 -5.35 -0.73
CA GLU A 160 9.15 -4.64 0.01
C GLU A 160 9.43 -3.24 -0.57
N LEU A 161 10.65 -3.00 -1.05
CA LEU A 161 11.09 -1.69 -1.56
C LEU A 161 10.54 -1.43 -2.96
N MET A 162 9.54 -0.56 -3.06
CA MET A 162 9.06 -0.02 -4.34
C MET A 162 8.88 1.49 -4.28
N THR A 163 8.93 2.12 -5.46
CA THR A 163 8.35 3.45 -5.63
C THR A 163 6.83 3.34 -5.56
N THR A 164 6.15 4.44 -5.21
CA THR A 164 4.68 4.48 -5.28
C THR A 164 4.17 4.02 -6.66
N PRO A 165 4.63 4.56 -7.81
CA PRO A 165 4.10 4.16 -9.11
C PRO A 165 4.27 2.67 -9.43
N GLN A 166 5.34 2.03 -8.96
CA GLN A 166 5.53 0.59 -9.12
C GLN A 166 4.45 -0.23 -8.41
N LEU A 167 4.06 0.16 -7.19
CA LEU A 167 2.96 -0.55 -6.51
C LEU A 167 1.62 -0.29 -7.21
N HIS A 168 1.33 0.94 -7.64
CA HIS A 168 0.13 1.22 -8.44
C HIS A 168 0.07 0.37 -9.71
N TYR A 169 1.19 0.24 -10.43
CA TYR A 169 1.31 -0.64 -11.57
C TYR A 169 1.05 -2.11 -11.21
N ALA A 170 1.71 -2.62 -10.14
CA ALA A 170 1.59 -4.01 -9.76
C ALA A 170 0.14 -4.38 -9.39
N ILE A 171 -0.57 -3.52 -8.66
CA ILE A 171 -1.98 -3.74 -8.30
C ILE A 171 -2.87 -3.77 -9.54
N HIS A 172 -2.73 -2.78 -10.44
CA HIS A 172 -3.50 -2.75 -11.67
C HIS A 172 -3.23 -4.00 -12.53
N CYS A 173 -1.97 -4.37 -12.73
CA CYS A 173 -1.60 -5.54 -13.53
C CYS A 173 -1.97 -6.88 -12.90
N TYR A 174 -2.08 -6.96 -11.58
CA TYR A 174 -2.54 -8.17 -10.91
C TYR A 174 -4.04 -8.41 -11.14
N ASN A 175 -4.83 -7.34 -11.15
CA ASN A 175 -6.29 -7.42 -11.28
C ASN A 175 -6.79 -7.39 -12.73
N ASP A 176 -5.90 -7.15 -13.70
CA ASP A 176 -6.22 -7.09 -15.11
C ASP A 176 -5.86 -8.42 -15.79
N ASP A 177 -6.89 -9.22 -16.09
CA ASP A 177 -6.74 -10.55 -16.72
C ASP A 177 -6.00 -10.47 -18.07
N ASP A 178 -6.11 -9.36 -18.80
CA ASP A 178 -5.45 -9.19 -20.11
C ASP A 178 -3.94 -8.99 -19.98
N LEU A 179 -3.46 -8.60 -18.79
CA LEU A 179 -2.05 -8.32 -18.53
C LEU A 179 -1.27 -9.58 -18.08
N ASN A 180 -1.91 -10.75 -18.06
CA ASN A 180 -1.28 -12.08 -17.90
C ASN A 180 -0.30 -12.18 -16.71
N GLY A 181 -0.59 -11.50 -15.60
CA GLY A 181 0.25 -11.58 -14.40
C GLY A 181 1.60 -10.85 -14.49
N LYS A 182 1.75 -9.89 -15.42
CA LYS A 182 2.96 -9.06 -15.57
C LYS A 182 3.05 -7.93 -14.55
N TYR A 183 2.98 -8.25 -13.26
CA TYR A 183 2.96 -7.28 -12.15
C TYR A 183 4.28 -7.19 -11.38
N THR A 184 5.36 -7.80 -11.88
CA THR A 184 6.66 -7.77 -11.19
C THR A 184 7.41 -6.46 -11.42
N GLU A 185 8.45 -6.21 -10.62
CA GLU A 185 9.36 -5.09 -10.86
C GLU A 185 10.05 -5.17 -12.23
N ALA A 186 10.40 -6.39 -12.68
CA ALA A 186 11.01 -6.58 -13.99
C ALA A 186 10.02 -6.19 -15.11
N ASP A 187 8.77 -6.61 -15.01
CA ASP A 187 7.72 -6.27 -15.99
C ASP A 187 7.47 -4.76 -16.06
N TYR A 188 7.49 -4.07 -14.91
CA TYR A 188 7.35 -2.61 -14.85
C TYR A 188 8.43 -1.92 -15.70
N PHE A 189 9.69 -2.31 -15.53
CA PHE A 189 10.79 -1.70 -16.27
C PHE A 189 10.82 -2.14 -17.73
N ASP A 190 10.50 -3.40 -18.02
CA ASP A 190 10.39 -3.91 -19.39
C ASP A 190 9.36 -3.12 -20.19
N LYS A 191 8.15 -2.95 -19.64
CA LYS A 191 7.08 -2.16 -20.26
C LYS A 191 7.49 -0.70 -20.48
N LEU A 192 8.04 -0.05 -19.46
CA LEU A 192 8.43 1.36 -19.53
C LEU A 192 9.56 1.59 -20.53
N CYS A 193 10.61 0.75 -20.50
CA CYS A 193 11.78 0.90 -21.35
C CYS A 193 11.47 0.55 -22.80
N THR A 194 10.67 -0.51 -23.05
CA THR A 194 10.23 -0.88 -24.40
C THR A 194 9.44 0.27 -25.04
N ALA A 195 8.44 0.81 -24.33
CA ALA A 195 7.65 1.93 -24.84
C ALA A 195 8.52 3.18 -25.14
N PHE A 196 9.51 3.46 -24.29
CA PHE A 196 10.47 4.54 -24.53
C PHE A 196 11.33 4.28 -25.78
N GLN A 197 11.88 3.08 -25.93
CA GLN A 197 12.70 2.71 -27.10
C GLN A 197 11.88 2.78 -28.40
N ASP A 198 10.62 2.34 -28.39
CA ASP A 198 9.72 2.44 -29.54
C ASP A 198 9.44 3.88 -29.91
N LEU A 199 9.13 4.74 -28.94
CA LEU A 199 8.94 6.17 -29.18
C LEU A 199 10.19 6.81 -29.79
N VAL A 200 11.37 6.49 -29.27
CA VAL A 200 12.65 6.96 -29.81
C VAL A 200 12.83 6.52 -31.27
N ARG A 201 12.54 5.25 -31.61
CA ARG A 201 12.63 4.73 -32.98
C ARG A 201 11.70 5.46 -33.95
N MET A 202 10.54 5.92 -33.47
CA MET A 202 9.59 6.70 -34.27
C MET A 202 10.03 8.14 -34.52
N THR A 203 10.86 8.71 -33.64
CA THR A 203 11.46 10.01 -33.89
C THR A 203 12.65 9.82 -34.82
N SER A 204 12.63 10.41 -36.03
CA SER A 204 13.75 10.37 -36.98
C SER A 204 15.00 11.15 -36.49
N ARG A 205 15.19 11.26 -35.17
CA ARG A 205 16.33 11.89 -34.53
C ARG A 205 17.57 11.03 -34.69
N ASP A 206 18.68 11.71 -34.88
CA ASP A 206 19.99 11.10 -34.74
C ASP A 206 20.12 10.53 -33.31
N LYS A 207 20.72 9.34 -33.16
CA LYS A 207 20.78 8.62 -31.86
C LYS A 207 21.77 9.25 -30.87
N SER A 208 22.09 10.53 -31.02
CA SER A 208 22.94 11.28 -30.10
C SER A 208 22.11 11.70 -28.88
N PHE A 209 22.22 10.93 -27.79
CA PHE A 209 21.63 11.30 -26.51
C PHE A 209 22.61 12.15 -25.69
N GLU A 210 22.10 13.24 -25.13
CA GLU A 210 22.82 14.02 -24.12
C GLU A 210 22.80 13.31 -22.77
N THR A 211 23.75 13.67 -21.90
CA THR A 211 23.78 13.13 -20.53
C THR A 211 22.69 13.79 -19.69
N LEU A 212 21.79 12.98 -19.11
CA LEU A 212 20.81 13.42 -18.13
C LEU A 212 21.30 13.13 -16.71
N ALA A 213 21.53 14.18 -15.92
CA ALA A 213 21.81 14.05 -14.49
C ALA A 213 20.49 14.05 -13.70
N ILE A 214 20.31 13.07 -12.81
CA ILE A 214 19.09 12.91 -12.00
C ILE A 214 19.46 12.93 -10.53
N ASP A 215 18.99 13.96 -9.81
CA ASP A 215 18.94 13.93 -8.35
C ASP A 215 17.73 13.08 -7.92
N ALA A 216 18.00 11.94 -7.29
CA ALA A 216 16.99 11.01 -6.84
C ALA A 216 16.63 11.16 -5.35
N ALA A 217 16.98 12.30 -4.74
CA ALA A 217 16.63 12.71 -3.38
C ALA A 217 17.01 11.69 -2.29
N ASN A 218 18.04 10.86 -2.53
CA ASN A 218 18.43 9.72 -1.67
C ASN A 218 17.28 8.75 -1.34
N GLY A 219 16.23 8.73 -2.17
CA GLY A 219 15.03 7.91 -1.96
C GLY A 219 15.09 6.58 -2.71
N VAL A 220 14.02 5.79 -2.57
CA VAL A 220 13.85 4.51 -3.28
C VAL A 220 14.04 4.63 -4.80
N GLY A 221 13.70 5.80 -5.38
CA GLY A 221 13.91 6.09 -6.80
C GLY A 221 15.37 5.95 -7.25
N ALA A 222 16.34 6.29 -6.41
CA ALA A 222 17.76 6.15 -6.72
C ALA A 222 18.14 4.68 -7.04
N MET A 223 17.60 3.75 -6.26
CA MET A 223 17.80 2.31 -6.47
C MET A 223 17.13 1.83 -7.76
N LYS A 224 15.96 2.39 -8.08
CA LYS A 224 15.15 2.01 -9.25
C LYS A 224 15.70 2.55 -10.56
N LEU A 225 16.35 3.72 -10.56
CA LEU A 225 17.05 4.24 -11.73
C LEU A 225 18.16 3.29 -12.22
N ALA A 226 18.81 2.55 -11.31
CA ALA A 226 19.80 1.55 -11.70
C ALA A 226 19.18 0.40 -12.52
N CYS A 227 17.91 0.06 -12.28
CA CYS A 227 17.18 -0.93 -13.08
C CYS A 227 16.88 -0.38 -14.48
N ILE A 228 16.37 0.86 -14.59
CA ILE A 228 16.14 1.54 -15.88
C ILE A 228 17.43 1.56 -16.71
N ARG A 229 18.55 1.96 -16.12
CA ARG A 229 19.84 2.01 -16.82
C ARG A 229 20.26 0.63 -17.36
N ARG A 230 20.00 -0.45 -16.61
CA ARG A 230 20.30 -1.82 -17.06
C ARG A 230 19.38 -2.24 -18.20
N THR A 231 18.09 -1.98 -18.09
CA THR A 231 17.10 -2.38 -19.11
C THR A 231 17.32 -1.64 -20.42
N LEU A 232 17.65 -0.33 -20.39
CA LEU A 232 17.90 0.46 -21.60
C LEU A 232 19.27 0.20 -22.25
N ALA A 233 20.21 -0.43 -21.55
CA ALA A 233 21.50 -0.80 -22.10
C ALA A 233 21.45 -2.07 -22.97
N ASN A 234 20.37 -2.84 -22.86
CA ASN A 234 20.06 -4.00 -23.70
C ASN A 234 19.26 -3.57 -24.94
#